data_AF-A0A6N1Y9F6-F1
#
_entry.id   AF-A0A6N1Y9F6-F1
#
_cell.length_a   1.000
_cell.length_b   1.000
_cell.length_c   1.000
_cell.angle_alpha   90.00
_cell.angle_beta   90.00
_cell.angle_gamma   90.00
#
_symmetry.space_group_name_H-M   'P 1'
#
loop_
_entity.id
_entity.type
_entity.pdbx_description
1 polymer ?
#
loop_
_entity_poly.entity_id
_entity_poly.type
_entity_poly.pdbx_seq_one_letter_code
_entity_poly.pdbx_strand_id
1 'polypeptide(L)'
;MKIIQGNIFTSSCQTQVNTVNCVGVMGAGIALEFKLRYPDMFTKYASLCEQKQIDIGKLWLYKNESYWVLNFPTKQHWKYPSKLNYLQRGLDKFMQTYKDKGIQSIAFPVLGAAKGGLSEDRVLNLMEDYLKDCTIPVEVYQYDPTATDDLFIQFRQRILESSDAELMQQSGLRKQAINKLSDALTDNSICTISQLSSVPGIGAVTLEKAFALTRAPVVQKQNSIFDLN
;
A
#
# COMPACT_ATOMS: atom_id res chain seq x y z
N MET A 1 -20.82 8.56 -0.81
CA MET A 1 -19.68 7.81 -1.38
C MET A 1 -19.27 8.50 -2.68
N LYS A 2 -17.97 8.61 -2.97
CA LYS A 2 -17.44 9.10 -4.25
C LYS A 2 -16.59 8.00 -4.89
N ILE A 3 -16.86 7.69 -6.16
CA ILE A 3 -16.01 6.78 -6.95
C ILE A 3 -14.96 7.61 -7.67
N ILE A 4 -13.70 7.19 -7.59
CA ILE A 4 -12.53 7.92 -8.12
C ILE A 4 -11.69 6.95 -8.92
N GLN A 5 -11.40 7.28 -10.17
CA GLN A 5 -10.37 6.60 -10.95
C GLN A 5 -9.00 7.17 -10.53
N GLY A 6 -8.09 6.34 -10.03
CA GLY A 6 -6.78 6.83 -9.59
C GLY A 6 -6.03 5.89 -8.65
N ASN A 7 -5.16 6.49 -7.83
CA ASN A 7 -4.35 5.80 -6.83
C ASN A 7 -4.82 6.17 -5.42
N ILE A 8 -5.24 5.18 -4.63
CA ILE A 8 -5.72 5.39 -3.25
C ILE A 8 -4.73 6.13 -2.34
N PHE A 9 -3.43 6.03 -2.62
CA PHE A 9 -2.40 6.70 -1.83
C PHE A 9 -2.37 8.22 -2.04
N THR A 10 -3.15 8.77 -2.98
CA THR A 10 -3.38 10.22 -3.11
C THR A 10 -4.58 10.71 -2.31
N SER A 11 -5.29 9.81 -1.60
CA SER A 11 -6.45 10.19 -0.78
C SER A 11 -6.02 11.01 0.43
N SER A 12 -6.76 12.08 0.71
CA SER A 12 -6.68 12.84 1.95
C SER A 12 -7.56 12.28 3.08
N CYS A 13 -8.19 11.12 2.88
CA CYS A 13 -8.97 10.47 3.93
C CYS A 13 -8.07 10.07 5.11
N GLN A 14 -8.59 10.20 6.32
CA GLN A 14 -7.91 9.84 7.57
C GLN A 14 -7.49 8.37 7.56
N THR A 15 -8.39 7.50 7.07
CA THR A 15 -8.17 6.05 7.03
C THR A 15 -8.11 5.55 5.60
N GLN A 16 -7.11 4.74 5.27
CA GLN A 16 -7.01 4.03 4.00
C GLN A 16 -7.19 2.53 4.23
N VAL A 17 -7.86 1.84 3.30
CA VAL A 17 -8.15 0.41 3.44
C VAL A 17 -7.11 -0.43 2.71
N ASN A 18 -6.51 -1.36 3.43
CA ASN A 18 -5.60 -2.35 2.88
C ASN A 18 -6.33 -3.68 2.74
N THR A 19 -6.42 -4.23 1.52
CA THR A 19 -6.99 -5.58 1.32
C THR A 19 -5.96 -6.64 1.63
N VAL A 20 -6.21 -7.45 2.66
CA VAL A 20 -5.25 -8.45 3.17
C VAL A 20 -5.78 -9.88 3.06
N ASN A 21 -4.91 -10.85 3.31
CA ASN A 21 -5.30 -12.23 3.61
C ASN A 21 -5.23 -12.51 5.13
N CYS A 22 -5.50 -13.75 5.54
CA CYS A 22 -5.45 -14.15 6.95
C CYS A 22 -4.16 -14.92 7.32
N VAL A 23 -3.18 -15.02 6.41
CA VAL A 23 -1.95 -15.83 6.60
C VAL A 23 -0.66 -14.99 6.62
N GLY A 24 -0.75 -13.67 6.80
CA GLY A 24 0.42 -12.84 7.07
C GLY A 24 1.28 -12.46 5.85
N VAL A 25 0.77 -12.59 4.62
CA VAL A 25 1.55 -12.32 3.39
C VAL A 25 1.08 -11.06 2.67
N MET A 26 1.99 -10.13 2.39
CA MET A 26 1.73 -8.92 1.58
C MET A 26 2.74 -8.82 0.43
N GLY A 27 2.58 -9.66 -0.60
CA GLY A 27 3.59 -9.87 -1.64
C GLY A 27 3.33 -9.21 -3.00
N ALA A 28 2.13 -8.65 -3.24
CA ALA A 28 1.80 -8.03 -4.52
C ALA A 28 0.66 -7.00 -4.38
N GLY A 29 0.53 -6.14 -5.40
CA GLY A 29 -0.52 -5.14 -5.51
C GLY A 29 -0.56 -4.19 -4.32
N ILE A 30 -1.76 -3.74 -3.96
CA ILE A 30 -1.98 -2.78 -2.88
C ILE A 30 -1.43 -3.24 -1.52
N ALA A 31 -1.49 -4.54 -1.21
CA ALA A 31 -0.95 -5.06 0.04
C ALA A 31 0.57 -4.87 0.12
N LEU A 32 1.29 -5.06 -1.00
CA LEU A 32 2.73 -4.79 -1.06
C LEU A 32 3.04 -3.30 -0.86
N GLU A 33 2.25 -2.41 -1.46
CA GLU A 33 2.37 -0.95 -1.22
C GLU A 33 2.25 -0.63 0.27
N PHE A 34 1.19 -1.12 0.94
CA PHE A 34 1.03 -0.91 2.39
C PHE A 34 2.17 -1.50 3.21
N LYS A 35 2.71 -2.66 2.82
CA LYS A 35 3.89 -3.25 3.49
C LYS A 35 5.11 -2.35 3.39
N LEU A 36 5.39 -1.82 2.20
CA LEU A 36 6.56 -0.98 1.95
C LEU A 36 6.43 0.39 2.63
N ARG A 37 5.23 1.00 2.56
CA ARG A 37 4.91 2.27 3.22
C ARG A 37 4.95 2.16 4.74
N TYR A 38 4.42 1.07 5.28
CA TYR A 38 4.19 0.91 6.72
C TYR A 38 4.71 -0.44 7.25
N PRO A 39 6.03 -0.65 7.31
CA PRO A 39 6.61 -1.93 7.70
C PRO A 39 6.31 -2.32 9.15
N ASP A 40 6.15 -1.36 10.05
CA ASP A 40 5.75 -1.64 11.44
C ASP A 40 4.31 -2.17 11.53
N MET A 41 3.42 -1.66 10.68
CA MET A 41 2.06 -2.17 10.53
C MET A 41 2.10 -3.60 10.00
N PHE A 42 2.92 -3.88 8.97
CA PHE A 42 3.08 -5.23 8.45
C PHE A 42 3.61 -6.22 9.50
N THR A 43 4.62 -5.83 10.29
CA THR A 43 5.18 -6.68 11.36
C THR A 43 4.09 -7.08 12.36
N LYS A 44 3.27 -6.13 12.81
CA LYS A 44 2.14 -6.42 13.71
C LYS A 44 1.07 -7.26 13.03
N TYR A 45 0.71 -6.96 11.78
CA TYR A 45 -0.25 -7.77 11.00
C TYR A 45 0.19 -9.23 10.89
N ALA A 46 1.46 -9.48 10.57
CA ALA A 46 2.01 -10.83 10.44
C ALA A 46 1.90 -11.61 11.76
N SER A 47 2.25 -10.98 12.89
CA SER A 47 2.10 -11.57 14.22
C SER A 47 0.64 -11.88 14.58
N LEU A 48 -0.29 -10.97 14.25
CA LEU A 48 -1.73 -11.21 14.46
C LEU A 48 -2.26 -12.37 13.61
N CYS A 49 -1.74 -12.56 12.39
CA CYS A 49 -2.08 -13.70 11.55
C CYS A 49 -1.53 -15.02 12.13
N GLU A 50 -0.29 -15.02 12.60
CA GLU A 50 0.33 -16.18 13.26
C GLU A 50 -0.48 -16.61 14.51
N GLN A 51 -0.96 -15.63 15.27
CA GLN A 51 -1.84 -15.83 16.43
C GLN A 51 -3.31 -16.13 16.04
N LYS A 52 -3.63 -16.26 14.75
CA LYS A 52 -4.99 -16.51 14.21
C LYS A 52 -6.04 -15.48 14.64
N GLN A 53 -5.61 -14.24 14.90
CA GLN A 53 -6.49 -13.14 15.29
C GLN A 53 -7.13 -12.46 14.07
N ILE A 54 -6.50 -12.54 12.90
CA ILE A 54 -7.05 -12.07 11.63
C ILE A 54 -7.84 -13.21 10.96
N ASP A 55 -9.09 -12.94 10.63
CA ASP A 55 -9.99 -13.85 9.91
C ASP A 55 -11.00 -13.02 9.10
N ILE A 56 -11.72 -13.65 8.17
CA ILE A 56 -12.77 -12.99 7.40
C ILE A 56 -13.80 -12.33 8.33
N GLY A 57 -14.10 -11.05 8.06
CA GLY A 57 -14.97 -10.22 8.90
C GLY A 57 -14.33 -9.68 10.17
N LYS A 58 -13.07 -10.04 10.48
CA LYS A 58 -12.28 -9.44 11.57
C LYS A 58 -11.36 -8.37 11.01
N LEU A 59 -11.86 -7.14 10.98
CA LEU A 59 -11.07 -5.98 10.54
C LEU A 59 -10.05 -5.60 11.62
N TRP A 60 -8.85 -5.20 11.19
CA TRP A 60 -7.83 -4.68 12.09
C TRP A 60 -7.45 -3.25 11.71
N LEU A 61 -7.76 -2.31 12.60
CA LEU A 61 -7.42 -0.90 12.45
C LEU A 61 -6.05 -0.64 13.08
N TYR A 62 -5.06 -0.36 12.25
CA TYR A 62 -3.77 0.16 12.66
C TYR A 62 -3.82 1.68 12.73
N LYS A 63 -3.33 2.26 13.82
CA LYS A 63 -3.26 3.70 14.04
C LYS A 63 -1.84 4.09 14.40
N ASN A 64 -1.34 5.16 13.78
CA ASN A 64 -0.27 5.96 14.34
C ASN A 64 -0.61 7.44 14.23
N GLU A 65 0.33 8.32 14.54
CA GLU A 65 0.13 9.77 14.55
C GLU A 65 -0.15 10.36 13.17
N SER A 66 0.33 9.73 12.09
CA SER A 66 0.28 10.30 10.75
C SER A 66 -0.73 9.64 9.81
N TYR A 67 -1.08 8.38 10.02
CA TYR A 67 -1.92 7.60 9.11
C TYR A 67 -2.67 6.46 9.80
N TRP A 68 -3.88 6.18 9.32
CA TRP A 68 -4.68 5.05 9.79
C TRP A 68 -4.89 4.07 8.65
N VAL A 69 -4.70 2.78 8.94
CA VAL A 69 -4.86 1.70 7.96
C VAL A 69 -5.86 0.69 8.47
N LEU A 70 -6.98 0.54 7.77
CA LEU A 70 -7.95 -0.52 8.04
C LEU A 70 -7.58 -1.75 7.21
N ASN A 71 -6.98 -2.75 7.84
CA ASN A 71 -6.67 -4.02 7.20
C ASN A 71 -7.94 -4.85 7.11
N PHE A 72 -8.36 -5.09 5.87
CA PHE A 72 -9.62 -5.70 5.49
C PHE A 72 -9.37 -7.08 4.87
N PRO A 73 -9.63 -8.19 5.59
CA PRO A 73 -9.43 -9.52 5.05
C PRO A 73 -10.40 -9.82 3.90
N THR A 74 -9.85 -9.89 2.69
CA THR A 74 -10.60 -10.23 1.46
C THR A 74 -10.31 -11.65 0.99
N LYS A 75 -9.36 -12.35 1.61
CA LYS A 75 -8.96 -13.72 1.30
C LYS A 75 -8.59 -14.47 2.56
N GLN A 76 -8.89 -15.76 2.62
CA GLN A 76 -8.35 -16.64 3.67
C GLN A 76 -6.84 -16.85 3.47
N HIS A 77 -6.45 -17.34 2.30
CA HIS A 77 -5.05 -17.51 1.89
C HIS A 77 -4.82 -16.76 0.58
N TRP A 78 -3.63 -16.18 0.41
CA TRP A 78 -3.28 -15.42 -0.80
C TRP A 78 -3.41 -16.20 -2.13
N LYS A 79 -3.29 -17.54 -2.10
CA LYS A 79 -3.38 -18.44 -3.26
C LYS A 79 -4.80 -18.61 -3.80
N TYR A 80 -5.81 -18.36 -2.96
CA TYR A 80 -7.22 -18.57 -3.33
C TYR A 80 -7.88 -17.26 -3.75
N PRO A 81 -8.96 -17.30 -4.56
CA PRO A 81 -9.71 -16.11 -4.94
C PRO A 81 -10.43 -15.47 -3.74
N SER A 82 -10.86 -14.22 -3.92
CA SER A 82 -11.77 -13.58 -2.98
C SER A 82 -13.20 -14.11 -3.20
N LYS A 83 -14.10 -13.83 -2.26
CA LYS A 83 -15.51 -14.21 -2.34
C LYS A 83 -16.36 -13.03 -1.88
N LEU A 84 -17.52 -12.82 -2.51
CA LEU A 84 -18.43 -11.73 -2.12
C LEU A 84 -18.85 -11.81 -0.65
N ASN A 85 -19.07 -13.02 -0.12
CA ASN A 85 -19.41 -13.18 1.29
C ASN A 85 -18.27 -12.77 2.25
N TYR A 86 -17.01 -12.74 1.79
CA TYR A 86 -15.91 -12.21 2.58
C TYR A 86 -16.00 -10.69 2.69
N LEU A 87 -16.37 -10.04 1.58
CA LEU A 87 -16.54 -8.59 1.51
C LEU A 87 -17.76 -8.15 2.34
N GLN A 88 -18.90 -8.83 2.20
CA GLN A 88 -20.11 -8.58 3.00
C GLN A 88 -19.80 -8.59 4.50
N ARG A 89 -19.17 -9.65 5.01
CA ARG A 89 -18.81 -9.76 6.43
C ARG A 89 -17.88 -8.64 6.91
N GLY A 90 -16.96 -8.19 6.05
CA GLY A 90 -16.08 -7.07 6.39
C GLY A 90 -16.82 -5.73 6.35
N LEU A 91 -17.68 -5.49 5.35
CA LEU A 91 -18.48 -4.26 5.23
C LEU A 91 -19.50 -4.16 6.37
N ASP A 92 -20.19 -5.27 6.72
CA ASP A 92 -21.03 -5.38 7.91
C ASP A 92 -20.25 -4.92 9.15
N LYS A 93 -19.06 -5.48 9.37
CA LYS A 93 -18.23 -5.16 10.53
C LYS A 93 -17.78 -3.70 10.53
N PHE A 94 -17.42 -3.16 9.37
CA PHE A 94 -17.05 -1.76 9.22
C PHE A 94 -18.23 -0.85 9.63
N MET A 95 -19.41 -1.05 9.04
CA MET A 95 -20.60 -0.25 9.32
C MET A 95 -21.02 -0.30 10.79
N GLN A 96 -20.84 -1.44 11.45
CA GLN A 96 -21.12 -1.61 12.88
C GLN A 96 -20.13 -0.89 13.80
N THR A 97 -18.91 -0.57 13.35
CA THR A 97 -17.82 -0.18 14.28
C THR A 97 -17.08 1.11 13.93
N TYR A 98 -17.23 1.67 12.73
CA TYR A 98 -16.40 2.80 12.29
C TYR A 98 -16.52 4.02 13.21
N LYS A 99 -17.73 4.34 13.69
CA LYS A 99 -18.00 5.46 14.61
C LYS A 99 -17.26 5.27 15.94
N ASP A 100 -17.46 4.11 16.57
CA ASP A 100 -16.85 3.78 17.87
C ASP A 100 -15.33 3.68 17.79
N LYS A 101 -14.79 3.36 16.61
CA LYS A 101 -13.35 3.34 16.35
C LYS A 101 -12.79 4.70 15.93
N GLY A 102 -13.62 5.73 15.83
CA GLY A 102 -13.23 7.10 15.56
C GLY A 102 -12.79 7.35 14.11
N ILE A 103 -13.24 6.53 13.15
CA ILE A 103 -12.97 6.74 11.74
C ILE A 103 -13.85 7.91 11.27
N GLN A 104 -13.22 8.99 10.78
CA GLN A 104 -13.89 10.22 10.37
C GLN A 104 -13.98 10.40 8.86
N SER A 105 -13.11 9.74 8.10
CA SER A 105 -13.16 9.63 6.63
C SER A 105 -12.36 8.41 6.19
N ILE A 106 -12.77 7.76 5.11
CA ILE A 106 -12.16 6.51 4.66
C ILE A 106 -12.08 6.36 3.15
N ALA A 107 -10.93 5.90 2.66
CA ALA A 107 -10.72 5.51 1.28
C ALA A 107 -10.63 3.99 1.16
N PHE A 108 -11.48 3.41 0.32
CA PHE A 108 -11.46 2.00 -0.06
C PHE A 108 -10.86 1.83 -1.45
N PRO A 109 -10.07 0.77 -1.71
CA PRO A 109 -9.91 0.27 -3.06
C PRO A 109 -11.17 -0.51 -3.46
N VAL A 110 -11.34 -0.83 -4.75
CA VAL A 110 -12.33 -1.85 -5.11
C VAL A 110 -11.93 -3.21 -4.51
N LEU A 111 -12.74 -3.71 -3.59
CA LEU A 111 -12.41 -4.86 -2.76
C LEU A 111 -12.41 -6.18 -3.55
N GLY A 112 -11.30 -6.92 -3.50
CA GLY A 112 -11.27 -8.29 -4.05
C GLY A 112 -11.41 -8.40 -5.58
N ALA A 113 -11.41 -7.29 -6.33
CA ALA A 113 -11.51 -7.31 -7.79
C ALA A 113 -10.21 -7.83 -8.44
N ALA A 114 -9.09 -7.09 -8.30
CA ALA A 114 -7.83 -7.35 -9.00
C ALA A 114 -7.27 -8.78 -8.80
N LYS A 115 -6.46 -9.01 -7.77
CA LYS A 115 -5.91 -10.36 -7.50
C LYS A 115 -6.94 -11.32 -6.89
N GLY A 116 -8.15 -10.83 -6.59
CA GLY A 116 -9.22 -11.63 -6.01
C GLY A 116 -10.18 -12.25 -7.03
N GLY A 117 -10.22 -11.74 -8.26
CA GLY A 117 -10.99 -12.31 -9.38
C GLY A 117 -12.49 -12.02 -9.33
N LEU A 118 -12.94 -11.09 -8.48
CA LEU A 118 -14.33 -10.65 -8.47
C LEU A 118 -14.57 -9.61 -9.57
N SER A 119 -15.76 -9.62 -10.16
CA SER A 119 -16.19 -8.57 -11.11
C SER A 119 -16.28 -7.23 -10.40
N GLU A 120 -15.65 -6.22 -10.98
CA GLU A 120 -15.58 -4.87 -10.41
C GLU A 120 -16.97 -4.27 -10.21
N ASP A 121 -17.84 -4.32 -11.23
CA ASP A 121 -19.22 -3.84 -11.15
C ASP A 121 -20.01 -4.49 -10.02
N ARG A 122 -19.86 -5.82 -9.85
CA ARG A 122 -20.54 -6.55 -8.76
C ARG A 122 -20.06 -6.12 -7.39
N VAL A 123 -18.76 -5.83 -7.25
CA VAL A 123 -18.19 -5.35 -6.00
C VAL A 123 -18.59 -3.91 -5.73
N LEU A 124 -18.58 -3.04 -6.74
CA LEU A 124 -18.98 -1.64 -6.61
C LEU A 124 -20.44 -1.53 -6.18
N ASN A 125 -21.35 -2.27 -6.81
CA ASN A 125 -22.76 -2.31 -6.39
C ASN A 125 -22.90 -2.80 -4.94
N LEU A 126 -22.16 -3.84 -4.55
CA LEU A 126 -22.16 -4.33 -3.16
C LEU A 126 -21.64 -3.26 -2.19
N MET A 127 -20.56 -2.58 -2.53
CA MET A 127 -19.98 -1.53 -1.69
C MET A 127 -20.94 -0.34 -1.57
N GLU A 128 -21.59 0.06 -2.67
CA GLU A 128 -22.59 1.13 -2.67
C GLU A 128 -23.77 0.80 -1.74
N ASP A 129 -24.30 -0.41 -1.84
CA ASP A 129 -25.42 -0.87 -1.00
C ASP A 129 -25.12 -0.76 0.50
N TYR A 130 -23.88 -1.02 0.90
CA TYR A 130 -23.43 -0.94 2.28
C TYR A 130 -23.06 0.47 2.72
N LEU A 131 -22.36 1.20 1.86
CA LEU A 131 -21.70 2.47 2.20
C LEU A 131 -22.59 3.69 1.97
N LYS A 132 -23.74 3.54 1.31
CA LYS A 132 -24.73 4.62 1.14
C LYS A 132 -25.24 5.18 2.47
N ASP A 133 -25.33 4.35 3.50
CA ASP A 133 -25.78 4.73 4.85
C ASP A 133 -24.61 5.20 5.75
N CYS A 134 -23.39 5.25 5.22
CA CYS A 134 -22.22 5.70 5.97
C CYS A 134 -22.24 7.21 6.13
N THR A 135 -22.17 7.68 7.38
CA THR A 135 -22.31 9.11 7.73
C THR A 135 -20.99 9.90 7.66
N ILE A 136 -19.92 9.31 7.17
CA ILE A 136 -18.61 9.95 6.99
C ILE A 136 -18.26 10.03 5.49
N PRO A 137 -17.34 10.90 5.07
CA PRO A 137 -16.79 10.87 3.72
C PRO A 137 -16.20 9.49 3.41
N VAL A 138 -16.66 8.91 2.29
CA VAL A 138 -16.18 7.63 1.76
C VAL A 138 -15.75 7.83 0.32
N GLU A 139 -14.50 7.49 0.03
CA GLU A 139 -13.95 7.42 -1.32
C GLU A 139 -13.75 5.95 -1.71
N VAL A 140 -14.07 5.59 -2.95
CA VAL A 140 -13.80 4.27 -3.53
C VAL A 140 -12.93 4.45 -4.76
N TYR A 141 -11.73 3.88 -4.71
CA TYR A 141 -10.73 4.00 -5.76
C TYR A 141 -10.79 2.82 -6.72
N GLN A 142 -11.21 3.10 -7.95
CA GLN A 142 -10.96 2.26 -9.11
C GLN A 142 -9.51 2.49 -9.54
N TYR A 143 -8.70 1.44 -9.51
CA TYR A 143 -7.25 1.58 -9.70
C TYR A 143 -6.93 1.98 -11.13
N ASP A 144 -6.22 3.10 -11.28
CA ASP A 144 -5.60 3.52 -12.54
C ASP A 144 -4.12 3.13 -12.53
N PRO A 145 -3.66 2.23 -13.42
CA PRO A 145 -2.26 1.82 -13.48
C PRO A 145 -1.32 2.95 -13.90
N THR A 146 -1.84 4.06 -14.44
CA THR A 146 -1.07 5.25 -14.84
C THR A 146 -1.05 6.34 -13.76
N ALA A 147 -1.86 6.18 -12.70
CA ALA A 147 -1.88 7.13 -11.60
C ALA A 147 -0.68 6.90 -10.65
N THR A 148 0.08 7.96 -10.42
CA THR A 148 1.22 8.01 -9.49
C THR A 148 0.81 8.59 -8.13
N ASP A 149 1.73 8.57 -7.17
CA ASP A 149 1.66 9.35 -5.94
C ASP A 149 3.02 9.95 -5.57
N ASP A 150 3.03 10.93 -4.66
CA ASP A 150 4.22 11.70 -4.28
C ASP A 150 5.37 10.82 -3.79
N LEU A 151 5.06 9.74 -3.08
CA LEU A 151 6.07 8.86 -2.52
C LEU A 151 6.79 8.05 -3.60
N PHE A 152 6.07 7.62 -4.64
CA PHE A 152 6.69 6.97 -5.80
C PHE A 152 7.55 7.96 -6.59
N ILE A 153 7.11 9.21 -6.76
CA ILE A 153 7.88 10.25 -7.45
C ILE A 153 9.19 10.51 -6.70
N GLN A 154 9.12 10.71 -5.38
CA GLN A 154 10.31 10.91 -4.53
C GLN A 154 11.23 9.69 -4.53
N PHE A 155 10.67 8.49 -4.50
CA PHE A 155 11.44 7.25 -4.62
C PHE A 155 12.21 7.19 -5.94
N ARG A 156 11.50 7.40 -7.05
CA ARG A 156 12.06 7.39 -8.41
C ARG A 156 13.20 8.40 -8.52
N GLN A 157 12.95 9.64 -8.09
CA GLN A 157 13.95 10.70 -8.11
C GLN A 157 15.19 10.31 -7.30
N ARG A 158 15.01 9.86 -6.05
CA ARG A 158 16.13 9.47 -5.17
C ARG A 158 16.99 8.38 -5.80
N ILE A 159 16.40 7.35 -6.39
CA ILE A 159 17.18 6.27 -7.00
C ILE A 159 17.92 6.74 -8.24
N LEU A 160 17.30 7.55 -9.10
CA LEU A 160 17.89 7.99 -10.37
C LEU A 160 18.97 9.07 -10.18
N GLU A 161 18.90 9.87 -9.11
CA GLU A 161 19.85 10.96 -8.84
C GLU A 161 21.02 10.53 -7.94
N SER A 162 20.90 9.43 -7.19
CA SER A 162 21.99 8.90 -6.35
C SER A 162 23.02 8.10 -7.13
N SER A 163 24.27 8.13 -6.68
CA SER A 163 25.33 7.28 -7.23
C SER A 163 25.18 5.82 -6.80
N ASP A 164 25.67 4.87 -7.62
CA ASP A 164 25.73 3.45 -7.26
C ASP A 164 26.35 3.22 -5.88
N ALA A 165 27.47 3.90 -5.59
CA ALA A 165 28.19 3.74 -4.33
C ALA A 165 27.34 4.14 -3.12
N GLU A 166 26.61 5.25 -3.23
CA GLU A 166 25.69 5.73 -2.20
C GLU A 166 24.52 4.76 -1.99
N LEU A 167 23.88 4.33 -3.09
CA LEU A 167 22.77 3.38 -3.04
C LEU A 167 23.21 2.05 -2.41
N MET A 168 24.38 1.53 -2.79
CA MET A 168 24.94 0.31 -2.20
C MET A 168 25.19 0.48 -0.69
N GLN A 169 25.81 1.59 -0.29
CA GLN A 169 26.14 1.85 1.11
C GLN A 169 24.89 1.98 1.98
N GLN A 170 23.87 2.72 1.53
CA GLN A 170 22.68 3.00 2.32
C GLN A 170 21.67 1.84 2.33
N SER A 171 21.51 1.13 1.20
CA SER A 171 20.50 0.06 1.09
C SER A 171 21.06 -1.35 1.33
N GLY A 172 22.38 -1.53 1.24
CA GLY A 172 23.01 -2.84 1.22
C GLY A 172 22.61 -3.69 -0.01
N LEU A 173 22.17 -3.05 -1.09
CA LEU A 173 21.92 -3.70 -2.38
C LEU A 173 23.24 -3.90 -3.14
N ARG A 174 23.29 -4.95 -3.95
CA ARG A 174 24.39 -5.18 -4.89
C ARG A 174 24.17 -4.31 -6.13
N LYS A 175 25.27 -3.91 -6.79
CA LYS A 175 25.23 -3.13 -8.03
C LYS A 175 24.26 -3.67 -9.08
N GLN A 176 24.23 -4.99 -9.30
CA GLN A 176 23.29 -5.60 -10.25
C GLN A 176 21.81 -5.33 -9.92
N ALA A 177 21.45 -5.33 -8.64
CA ALA A 177 20.07 -5.05 -8.22
C ALA A 177 19.73 -3.56 -8.37
N ILE A 178 20.69 -2.68 -8.12
CA ILE A 178 20.56 -1.23 -8.33
C ILE A 178 20.37 -0.94 -9.81
N ASN A 179 21.23 -1.47 -10.70
CA ASN A 179 21.11 -1.27 -12.14
C ASN A 179 19.72 -1.68 -12.65
N LYS A 180 19.23 -2.87 -12.28
CA LYS A 180 17.89 -3.33 -12.67
C LYS A 180 16.78 -2.41 -12.16
N LEU A 181 16.91 -1.91 -10.94
CA LEU A 181 15.95 -0.98 -10.35
C LEU A 181 15.96 0.36 -11.07
N SER A 182 17.14 0.92 -11.34
CA SER A 182 17.30 2.17 -12.08
C SER A 182 16.76 2.04 -13.50
N ASP A 183 17.11 0.96 -14.22
CA ASP A 183 16.60 0.68 -15.56
C ASP A 183 15.06 0.65 -15.56
N ALA A 184 14.46 -0.09 -14.63
CA ALA A 184 13.00 -0.14 -14.48
C ALA A 184 12.40 1.25 -14.19
N LEU A 185 13.04 2.05 -13.34
CA LEU A 185 12.58 3.39 -13.00
C LEU A 185 12.77 4.41 -14.14
N THR A 186 13.54 4.11 -15.19
CA THR A 186 13.55 4.97 -16.39
C THR A 186 12.32 4.77 -17.28
N ASP A 187 11.63 3.64 -17.15
CA ASP A 187 10.39 3.36 -17.88
C ASP A 187 9.23 4.19 -17.32
N ASN A 188 8.72 5.12 -18.14
CA ASN A 188 7.60 6.00 -17.79
C ASN A 188 6.25 5.27 -17.67
N SER A 189 6.15 4.00 -18.07
CA SER A 189 4.96 3.18 -17.85
C SER A 189 4.84 2.66 -16.42
N ILE A 190 5.91 2.73 -15.62
CA ILE A 190 5.88 2.40 -14.19
C ILE A 190 5.50 3.64 -13.40
N CYS A 191 4.33 3.60 -12.77
CA CYS A 191 3.75 4.71 -12.00
C CYS A 191 3.61 4.42 -10.50
N THR A 192 3.88 3.17 -10.07
CA THR A 192 3.73 2.74 -8.66
C THR A 192 4.85 1.78 -8.26
N ILE A 193 5.06 1.62 -6.95
CA ILE A 193 6.13 0.75 -6.41
C ILE A 193 5.80 -0.72 -6.66
N SER A 194 4.53 -1.10 -6.52
CA SER A 194 4.09 -2.48 -6.71
C SER A 194 4.25 -2.95 -8.15
N GLN A 195 4.20 -2.07 -9.15
CA GLN A 195 4.50 -2.42 -10.54
C GLN A 195 5.96 -2.88 -10.71
N LEU A 196 6.92 -2.33 -9.95
CA LEU A 196 8.31 -2.78 -9.98
C LEU A 196 8.48 -4.25 -9.60
N SER A 197 7.58 -4.81 -8.78
CA SER A 197 7.61 -6.23 -8.41
C SER A 197 7.31 -7.17 -9.59
N SER A 198 6.76 -6.64 -10.69
CA SER A 198 6.53 -7.40 -11.93
C SER A 198 7.76 -7.43 -12.85
N VAL A 199 8.78 -6.61 -12.58
CA VAL A 199 10.00 -6.54 -13.39
C VAL A 199 10.92 -7.73 -13.08
N PRO A 200 11.34 -8.52 -14.09
CA PRO A 200 12.20 -9.67 -13.88
C PRO A 200 13.51 -9.33 -13.15
N GLY A 201 13.69 -9.93 -11.96
CA GLY A 201 14.87 -9.75 -11.13
C GLY A 201 14.78 -8.63 -10.09
N ILE A 202 13.65 -7.94 -9.99
CA ILE A 202 13.33 -7.08 -8.85
C ILE A 202 12.43 -7.87 -7.87
N GLY A 203 13.05 -8.40 -6.82
CA GLY A 203 12.35 -9.16 -5.79
C GLY A 203 11.85 -8.29 -4.62
N ALA A 204 11.01 -8.87 -3.76
CA ALA A 204 10.47 -8.19 -2.57
C ALA A 204 11.57 -7.64 -1.65
N VAL A 205 12.65 -8.39 -1.42
CA VAL A 205 13.79 -7.93 -0.62
C VAL A 205 14.50 -6.73 -1.26
N THR A 206 14.59 -6.70 -2.59
CA THR A 206 15.15 -5.55 -3.32
C THR A 206 14.30 -4.31 -3.09
N LEU A 207 12.97 -4.44 -3.23
CA LEU A 207 12.05 -3.34 -3.00
C LEU A 207 12.05 -2.87 -1.55
N GLU A 208 12.04 -3.78 -0.57
CA GLU A 208 12.09 -3.43 0.86
C GLU A 208 13.35 -2.63 1.21
N LYS A 209 14.52 -3.05 0.70
CA LYS A 209 15.79 -2.36 0.91
C LYS A 209 15.85 -1.01 0.19
N ALA A 210 15.46 -0.97 -1.09
CA ALA A 210 15.46 0.26 -1.86
C ALA A 210 14.49 1.28 -1.26
N PHE A 211 13.32 0.84 -0.84
CA PHE A 211 12.29 1.71 -0.27
C PHE A 211 12.59 2.12 1.18
N ALA A 212 13.48 1.41 1.88
CA ALA A 212 14.01 1.92 3.14
C ALA A 212 14.75 3.25 2.97
N LEU A 213 15.30 3.51 1.78
CA LEU A 213 15.99 4.77 1.48
C LEU A 213 15.04 5.95 1.57
N THR A 214 13.81 5.88 1.04
CA THR A 214 12.86 7.02 1.04
C THR A 214 12.44 7.45 2.44
N ARG A 215 12.57 6.55 3.42
CA ARG A 215 12.26 6.78 4.83
C ARG A 215 13.45 7.35 5.61
N ALA A 216 14.66 7.27 5.07
CA ALA A 216 15.84 7.88 5.66
C ALA A 216 15.89 9.37 5.28
N PRO A 217 16.11 10.29 6.23
CA PRO A 217 16.29 11.70 5.90
C PRO A 217 17.37 11.85 4.83
N VAL A 218 17.12 12.69 3.83
CA VAL A 218 18.17 13.10 2.89
C VAL A 218 19.24 13.76 3.73
N VAL A 219 20.44 13.15 3.78
CA VAL A 219 21.60 13.84 4.36
C VAL A 219 21.88 14.99 3.42
N GLN A 220 21.36 16.18 3.72
CA GLN A 220 21.81 17.40 3.06
C GLN A 220 23.30 17.49 3.33
N LYS A 221 24.12 17.43 2.28
CA LYS A 221 25.50 17.89 2.36
C LYS A 221 25.43 19.35 2.78
N GLN A 222 25.65 19.63 4.05
CA GLN A 222 25.94 20.97 4.51
C GLN A 222 27.27 21.35 3.85
N ASN A 223 27.21 22.15 2.80
CA ASN A 223 28.40 22.83 2.32
C ASN A 223 28.78 23.84 3.39
N SER A 224 29.86 23.54 4.10
CA SER A 224 30.51 24.46 5.02
C SER A 224 30.83 25.76 4.28
N ILE A 225 30.34 26.88 4.81
CA ILE A 225 30.67 28.25 4.34
C ILE A 225 32.01 28.75 4.92
N PHE A 226 32.78 27.89 5.61
CA PHE A 226 34.01 28.29 6.30
C PHE A 226 35.24 28.45 5.39
N ASP A 227 35.17 28.16 4.09
CA ASP A 227 36.31 28.32 3.19
C ASP A 227 36.02 29.38 2.10
N LEU A 228 36.09 30.65 2.50
CA LEU A 228 36.44 31.77 1.64
C LEU A 228 37.57 32.53 2.35
N ASN A 229 38.81 32.15 2.04
CA ASN A 229 40.01 32.97 2.32
C ASN A 229 40.25 33.92 1.15
#